data_AF-A0A952HJL0-F1
#
_entry.id   AF-A0A952HJL0-F1
#
_cell.length_a   1.000
_cell.length_b   1.000
_cell.length_c   1.000
_cell.angle_alpha   90.00
_cell.angle_beta   90.00
_cell.angle_gamma   90.00
#
_symmetry.space_group_name_H-M   'P 1'
#
loop_
_entity.id
_entity.type
_entity.pdbx_description
1 polymer ?
#
loop_
_entity_poly.entity_id
_entity_poly.type
_entity_poly.pdbx_seq_one_letter_code
_entity_poly.pdbx_strand_id
1 'polypeptide(L)'
;EYQLENLLPEVLKERDMWGDFPVIVAGGIWSKEDIEWYISQGAAGVQMGTRFVGTYECDASPEFKKVIINAKKEDIVLLKSPVGYPARGIVTKLIKDIERGTAPEVKCVSNCVVPCNHGEEAKKVGYCIADRLGDAYLGRVETGLFFSGANGYRIKRLVHVKDLIRELVEGIPSGQEEPEENLIAK
;
A
#
# COMPACT_ATOMS: atom_id res chain seq x y z
N GLU A 1 7.44 17.91 3.97
CA GLU A 1 7.62 17.63 5.41
C GLU A 1 7.69 16.14 5.68
N TYR A 2 6.59 15.38 5.61
CA TYR A 2 6.59 13.92 5.87
C TYR A 2 6.95 13.04 4.65
N GLN A 3 7.96 13.43 3.87
CA GLN A 3 8.49 12.58 2.79
C GLN A 3 9.79 11.91 3.28
N LEU A 4 10.05 10.69 2.83
CA LEU A 4 11.16 9.88 3.33
C LEU A 4 12.53 10.56 3.19
N GLU A 5 12.73 11.33 2.12
CA GLU A 5 13.96 12.09 1.85
C GLU A 5 14.27 13.11 2.95
N ASN A 6 13.24 13.62 3.62
CA ASN A 6 13.39 14.55 4.74
C ASN A 6 13.49 13.85 6.10
N LEU A 7 13.00 12.61 6.20
CA LEU A 7 12.98 11.86 7.46
C LEU A 7 14.25 11.04 7.67
N LEU A 8 14.79 10.45 6.60
CA LEU A 8 15.92 9.54 6.69
C LEU A 8 17.15 10.16 7.38
N PRO A 9 17.59 11.40 7.06
CA PRO A 9 18.78 11.97 7.71
C PRO A 9 18.63 12.12 9.23
N GLU A 10 17.46 12.57 9.70
CA GLU A 10 17.20 12.73 11.13
C GLU A 10 17.09 11.38 11.85
N VAL A 11 16.47 10.38 11.21
CA VAL A 11 16.41 9.01 11.76
C VAL A 11 17.80 8.37 11.84
N LEU A 12 18.65 8.58 10.84
CA LEU A 12 20.03 8.09 10.86
C LEU A 12 20.85 8.77 11.96
N LYS A 13 20.72 10.10 12.10
CA LYS A 13 21.38 10.86 13.17
C LYS A 13 20.96 10.37 14.55
N GLU A 14 19.66 10.14 14.76
CA GLU A 14 19.17 9.59 16.03
C GLU A 14 19.74 8.18 16.25
N ARG A 15 19.65 7.31 15.24
CA ARG A 15 20.19 5.94 15.28
C ARG A 15 21.66 5.94 15.70
N ASP A 16 22.48 6.79 15.11
CA ASP A 16 23.93 6.85 15.36
C ASP A 16 24.29 7.24 16.80
N MET A 17 23.37 7.87 17.54
CA MET A 17 23.57 8.12 18.98
C MET A 17 23.42 6.85 19.84
N TRP A 18 22.73 5.82 19.33
CA TRP A 18 22.37 4.62 20.09
C TRP A 18 23.01 3.34 19.55
N GLY A 19 23.54 3.34 18.32
CA GLY A 19 24.27 2.20 17.75
C GLY A 19 24.18 2.12 16.23
N ASP A 20 24.60 0.98 15.67
CA ASP A 20 24.58 0.71 14.23
C ASP A 20 23.46 -0.29 13.88
N PHE A 21 22.21 0.17 13.97
CA PHE A 21 21.05 -0.62 13.62
C PHE A 21 20.68 -0.42 12.13
N PRO A 22 20.25 -1.49 11.43
CA PRO A 22 19.79 -1.35 10.05
C PRO A 22 18.50 -0.53 9.99
N VAL A 23 18.51 0.55 9.20
CA VAL A 23 17.32 1.39 8.95
C VAL A 23 16.69 1.00 7.62
N ILE A 24 15.44 0.54 7.64
CA ILE A 24 14.66 0.19 6.45
C ILE A 24 13.67 1.31 6.17
N VAL A 25 13.72 1.90 4.98
CA VAL A 25 12.79 2.97 4.58
C VAL A 25 11.55 2.40 3.89
N ALA A 26 10.38 3.02 4.10
CA ALA A 26 9.11 2.50 3.60
C ALA A 26 8.17 3.59 3.10
N GLY A 27 7.57 3.36 1.92
CA GLY A 27 6.57 4.24 1.32
C GLY A 27 7.11 5.09 0.16
N GLY A 28 6.33 5.21 -0.92
CA GLY A 28 6.73 6.01 -2.10
C GLY A 28 7.71 5.33 -3.05
N ILE A 29 8.59 4.46 -2.55
CA ILE A 29 9.59 3.70 -3.32
C ILE A 29 8.90 2.84 -4.39
N TRP A 30 9.35 2.95 -5.64
CA TRP A 30 8.71 2.33 -6.79
C TRP A 30 9.63 1.57 -7.72
N SER A 31 10.82 2.12 -8.01
CA SER A 31 11.76 1.56 -8.99
C SER A 31 13.11 1.20 -8.38
N LYS A 32 13.96 0.54 -9.17
CA LYS A 32 15.34 0.23 -8.80
C LYS A 32 16.13 1.49 -8.46
N GLU A 33 15.94 2.57 -9.21
CA GLU A 33 16.62 3.84 -8.98
C GLU A 33 16.24 4.43 -7.62
N ASP A 34 14.96 4.35 -7.22
CA ASP A 34 14.54 4.77 -5.88
C ASP A 34 15.25 3.94 -4.80
N ILE A 35 15.34 2.62 -4.99
CA ILE A 35 15.99 1.69 -4.05
C ILE A 35 17.48 2.03 -3.92
N GLU A 36 18.19 2.13 -5.02
CA GLU A 36 19.62 2.46 -5.06
C GLU A 36 19.87 3.85 -4.44
N TRP A 37 18.99 4.81 -4.71
CA TRP A 37 19.08 6.13 -4.12
C TRP A 37 18.99 6.05 -2.60
N TYR A 38 17.95 5.44 -2.01
CA TYR A 38 17.83 5.34 -0.55
C TYR A 38 18.97 4.54 0.09
N ILE A 39 19.46 3.48 -0.56
CA ILE A 39 20.64 2.73 -0.09
C ILE A 39 21.86 3.66 -0.07
N SER A 40 22.07 4.46 -1.13
CA SER A 40 23.16 5.45 -1.17
C SER A 40 23.06 6.53 -0.09
N GLN A 41 21.84 6.81 0.39
CA GLN A 41 21.56 7.75 1.48
C GLN A 41 21.71 7.11 2.88
N GLY A 42 22.15 5.86 2.99
CA GLY A 42 22.42 5.18 4.27
C GLY A 42 21.29 4.30 4.79
N ALA A 43 20.23 4.08 4.01
CA ALA A 43 19.26 3.04 4.34
C ALA A 43 19.88 1.64 4.12
N ALA A 44 19.59 0.71 5.03
CA ALA A 44 20.01 -0.69 4.90
C ALA A 44 19.12 -1.49 3.93
N GLY A 45 17.94 -0.95 3.59
CA GLY A 45 17.01 -1.58 2.66
C GLY A 45 15.71 -0.80 2.54
N VAL A 46 14.77 -1.37 1.77
CA VAL A 46 13.46 -0.77 1.50
C VAL A 46 12.33 -1.72 1.85
N GLN A 47 11.17 -1.17 2.21
CA GLN A 47 9.91 -1.90 2.32
C GLN A 47 8.88 -1.34 1.34
N MET A 48 8.35 -2.21 0.49
CA MET A 48 7.39 -1.86 -0.55
C MET A 48 6.10 -2.66 -0.37
N GLY A 49 4.96 -1.97 -0.29
CA GLY A 49 3.65 -2.62 -0.21
C GLY A 49 2.89 -2.58 -1.53
N THR A 50 2.49 -1.37 -1.94
CA THR A 50 1.61 -1.16 -3.11
C THR A 50 2.11 -1.79 -4.39
N ARG A 51 3.42 -1.81 -4.65
CA ARG A 51 4.01 -2.42 -5.84
C ARG A 51 3.61 -3.90 -5.99
N PHE A 52 3.54 -4.63 -4.88
CA PHE A 52 3.23 -6.06 -4.84
C PHE A 52 1.74 -6.39 -4.91
N VAL A 53 0.84 -5.42 -4.71
CA VAL A 53 -0.61 -5.62 -4.95
C VAL A 53 -0.88 -5.94 -6.42
N GLY A 54 -0.07 -5.39 -7.33
CA GLY A 54 -0.15 -5.62 -8.77
C GLY A 54 0.48 -6.93 -9.23
N THR A 55 0.57 -7.95 -8.37
CA THR A 55 1.15 -9.26 -8.73
C THR A 55 0.08 -10.34 -8.84
N TYR A 56 0.36 -11.41 -9.59
CA TYR A 56 -0.54 -12.57 -9.65
C TYR A 56 -0.64 -13.29 -8.30
N GLU A 57 0.47 -13.35 -7.56
CA GLU A 57 0.65 -14.07 -6.31
C GLU A 57 0.03 -13.35 -5.10
N CYS A 58 -0.20 -12.04 -5.19
CA CYS A 58 -0.95 -11.32 -4.15
C CYS A 58 -2.37 -11.88 -4.03
N ASP A 59 -2.79 -12.20 -2.81
CA ASP A 59 -4.09 -12.82 -2.50
C ASP A 59 -5.25 -11.83 -2.38
N ALA A 60 -5.02 -10.54 -2.66
CA ALA A 60 -6.08 -9.56 -2.79
C ALA A 60 -7.10 -9.99 -3.84
N SER A 61 -8.39 -9.73 -3.58
CA SER A 61 -9.47 -10.11 -4.48
C SER A 61 -9.24 -9.61 -5.92
N PRO A 62 -9.71 -10.33 -6.95
CA PRO A 62 -9.66 -9.84 -8.32
C PRO A 62 -10.29 -8.45 -8.46
N GLU A 63 -11.32 -8.16 -7.67
CA GLU A 63 -12.01 -6.88 -7.58
C GLU A 63 -11.09 -5.80 -7.00
N PHE A 64 -10.34 -6.08 -5.93
CA PHE A 64 -9.31 -5.17 -5.42
C PHE A 64 -8.28 -4.84 -6.50
N LYS A 65 -7.77 -5.86 -7.19
CA LYS A 65 -6.78 -5.68 -8.27
C LYS A 65 -7.36 -4.85 -9.42
N LYS A 66 -8.63 -5.02 -9.78
CA LYS A 66 -9.32 -4.18 -10.77
C LYS A 66 -9.46 -2.74 -10.29
N VAL A 67 -9.83 -2.50 -9.03
CA VAL A 67 -9.95 -1.16 -8.44
C VAL A 67 -8.62 -0.42 -8.53
N ILE A 68 -7.50 -1.06 -8.15
CA ILE A 68 -6.18 -0.41 -8.22
C ILE A 68 -5.69 -0.17 -9.65
N ILE A 69 -5.90 -1.11 -10.57
CA ILE A 69 -5.50 -0.96 -11.99
C ILE A 69 -6.24 0.21 -12.66
N ASN A 70 -7.54 0.34 -12.35
CA ASN A 70 -8.40 1.38 -12.93
C ASN A 70 -8.26 2.74 -12.23
N ALA A 71 -7.59 2.81 -11.08
CA ALA A 71 -7.40 4.05 -10.35
C ALA A 71 -6.55 5.05 -11.15
N LYS A 72 -6.97 6.31 -11.10
CA LYS A 72 -6.20 7.47 -11.55
C LYS A 72 -5.44 8.06 -10.36
N LYS A 73 -4.50 8.96 -10.66
CA LYS A 73 -3.69 9.61 -9.63
C LYS A 73 -4.56 10.42 -8.67
N GLU A 74 -5.60 11.06 -9.19
CA GLU A 74 -6.54 11.91 -8.45
C GLU A 74 -7.50 11.11 -7.57
N ASP A 75 -7.68 9.81 -7.86
CA ASP A 75 -8.52 8.93 -7.05
C ASP A 75 -7.82 8.50 -5.75
N ILE A 76 -6.50 8.70 -5.61
CA ILE A 76 -5.74 8.28 -4.42
C ILE A 76 -5.58 9.46 -3.47
N VAL A 77 -6.31 9.42 -2.35
CA VAL A 77 -6.38 10.54 -1.41
C VAL A 77 -6.00 10.12 0.02
N LEU A 78 -5.73 11.13 0.86
CA LEU A 78 -5.63 10.93 2.30
C LEU A 78 -7.03 10.98 2.91
N LEU A 79 -7.31 10.02 3.78
CA LEU A 79 -8.59 9.80 4.46
C LEU A 79 -8.36 9.85 5.97
N LYS A 80 -9.39 10.26 6.71
CA LYS A 80 -9.41 10.06 8.16
C LYS A 80 -9.55 8.56 8.46
N SER A 81 -8.82 8.09 9.47
CA SER A 81 -8.90 6.71 9.93
C SER A 81 -9.38 6.63 11.38
N PRO A 82 -9.99 5.50 11.76
CA PRO A 82 -10.49 5.31 13.13
C PRO A 82 -9.36 5.08 14.15
N VAL A 83 -8.09 5.18 13.74
CA VAL A 83 -6.93 5.04 14.65
C VAL A 83 -6.19 6.38 14.83
N GLY A 84 -6.79 7.50 14.42
CA GLY A 84 -6.24 8.85 14.60
C GLY A 84 -5.17 9.26 13.59
N TYR A 85 -4.62 8.33 12.82
CA TYR A 85 -3.63 8.61 11.77
C TYR A 85 -4.27 8.75 10.39
N PRO A 86 -3.70 9.54 9.47
CA PRO A 86 -4.18 9.58 8.10
C PRO A 86 -3.97 8.22 7.41
N ALA A 87 -4.99 7.74 6.71
CA ALA A 87 -4.91 6.58 5.84
C ALA A 87 -4.84 7.03 4.37
N ARG A 88 -4.27 6.21 3.49
CA ARG A 88 -4.23 6.50 2.05
C ARG A 88 -4.93 5.40 1.27
N GLY A 89 -5.92 5.78 0.48
CA GLY A 89 -6.72 4.83 -0.27
C GLY A 89 -7.34 5.43 -1.53
N ILE A 90 -7.93 4.55 -2.33
CA ILE A 90 -8.62 4.88 -3.57
C ILE A 90 -10.06 5.30 -3.23
N VAL A 91 -10.51 6.43 -3.77
CA VAL A 91 -11.88 6.93 -3.61
C VAL A 91 -12.85 6.01 -4.36
N THR A 92 -13.55 5.17 -3.61
CA THR A 92 -14.65 4.32 -4.10
C THR A 92 -16.00 4.87 -3.65
N LYS A 93 -17.10 4.14 -3.93
CA LYS A 93 -18.43 4.52 -3.47
C LYS A 93 -18.49 4.67 -1.95
N LEU A 94 -17.84 3.77 -1.19
CA LEU A 94 -17.77 3.83 0.27
C LEU A 94 -17.34 5.22 0.77
N ILE A 95 -16.27 5.79 0.20
CA ILE A 95 -15.74 7.09 0.64
C ILE A 95 -16.78 8.19 0.40
N LYS A 96 -17.45 8.18 -0.76
CA LYS A 96 -18.53 9.12 -1.10
C LYS A 96 -19.74 8.94 -0.18
N ASP A 97 -20.06 7.71 0.21
CA ASP A 97 -21.16 7.42 1.12
C ASP A 97 -20.85 7.90 2.54
N ILE A 98 -19.59 7.77 3.01
CA ILE A 98 -19.11 8.29 4.29
C ILE A 98 -19.29 9.81 4.33
N GLU A 99 -18.84 10.51 3.28
CA GLU A 99 -19.00 11.98 3.17
C GLU A 99 -20.47 12.43 3.18
N ARG A 100 -21.37 11.60 2.62
CA ARG A 100 -22.82 11.85 2.61
C ARG A 100 -23.55 11.38 3.87
N GLY A 101 -22.88 10.69 4.79
CA GLY A 101 -23.53 10.07 5.96
C GLY A 101 -24.46 8.91 5.62
N THR A 102 -24.22 8.23 4.49
CA THR A 102 -25.04 7.11 3.97
C THR A 102 -24.30 5.77 3.96
N ALA A 103 -23.08 5.73 4.52
CA ALA A 103 -22.29 4.51 4.63
C ALA A 103 -22.96 3.49 5.58
N PRO A 104 -22.64 2.19 5.45
CA PRO A 104 -23.18 1.18 6.35
C PRO A 104 -22.84 1.45 7.82
N GLU A 105 -23.80 1.21 8.71
CA GLU A 105 -23.66 1.46 10.14
C GLU A 105 -22.48 0.70 10.76
N VAL A 106 -21.78 1.37 11.67
CA VAL A 106 -20.63 0.83 12.41
C VAL A 106 -21.12 0.09 13.67
N LYS A 107 -21.08 -1.24 13.63
CA LYS A 107 -21.50 -2.10 14.77
C LYS A 107 -20.39 -2.38 15.79
N CYS A 108 -19.13 -2.35 15.38
CA CYS A 108 -17.94 -2.68 16.19
C CYS A 108 -18.07 -4.01 16.97
N VAL A 109 -18.12 -5.13 16.25
CA VAL A 109 -18.20 -6.46 16.87
C VAL A 109 -16.86 -6.90 17.49
N SER A 110 -15.74 -6.50 16.89
CA SER A 110 -14.43 -7.08 17.19
C SER A 110 -13.66 -6.44 18.35
N ASN A 111 -13.94 -5.18 18.72
CA ASN A 111 -13.19 -4.44 19.75
C ASN A 111 -11.66 -4.54 19.59
N CYS A 112 -11.16 -4.50 18.35
CA CYS A 112 -9.85 -5.05 18.00
C CYS A 112 -8.64 -4.13 18.23
N VAL A 113 -8.80 -2.81 18.06
CA VAL A 113 -7.68 -1.86 18.12
C VAL A 113 -7.92 -0.79 19.18
N VAL A 114 -7.00 -0.71 20.15
CA VAL A 114 -7.07 0.22 21.28
C VAL A 114 -7.30 1.68 20.84
N PRO A 115 -6.59 2.21 19.80
CA PRO A 115 -6.79 3.61 19.39
C PRO A 115 -8.19 3.91 18.82
N CYS A 116 -8.95 2.89 18.40
CA CYS A 116 -10.32 3.06 17.90
C CYS A 116 -11.35 3.24 19.03
N ASN A 117 -10.92 3.05 20.28
CA ASN A 117 -11.72 3.17 21.49
C ASN A 117 -13.06 2.42 21.38
N HIS A 118 -13.00 1.09 21.21
CA HIS A 118 -14.19 0.23 21.11
C HIS A 118 -15.21 0.69 20.06
N GLY A 119 -14.72 1.24 18.95
CA GLY A 119 -15.54 1.67 17.82
C GLY A 119 -16.09 3.09 17.91
N GLU A 120 -15.78 3.84 18.97
CA GLU A 120 -16.16 5.25 19.05
C GLU A 120 -15.52 6.07 17.92
N GLU A 121 -14.24 5.86 17.65
CA GLU A 121 -13.56 6.57 16.55
C GLU A 121 -14.06 6.10 15.19
N ALA A 122 -14.36 4.81 15.04
CA ALA A 122 -14.99 4.25 13.84
C ALA A 122 -16.34 4.91 13.52
N LYS A 123 -17.17 5.16 14.54
CA LYS A 123 -18.45 5.87 14.37
C LYS A 123 -18.23 7.33 13.98
N LYS A 124 -17.23 8.01 14.54
CA LYS A 124 -16.89 9.41 14.18
C LYS A 124 -16.41 9.55 12.74
N VAL A 125 -15.55 8.62 12.27
CA VAL A 125 -15.04 8.66 10.88
C VAL A 125 -16.00 8.03 9.87
N GLY A 126 -17.04 7.33 10.32
CA GLY A 126 -18.09 6.75 9.49
C GLY A 126 -17.82 5.34 8.95
N TYR A 127 -16.78 4.65 9.44
CA TYR A 127 -16.52 3.26 9.07
C TYR A 127 -15.67 2.49 10.09
N CYS A 128 -15.87 1.17 10.15
CA CYS A 128 -15.00 0.23 10.85
C CYS A 128 -13.89 -0.26 9.90
N ILE A 129 -12.61 -0.02 10.23
CA ILE A 129 -11.50 -0.42 9.35
C ILE A 129 -11.47 -1.94 9.09
N ALA A 130 -11.74 -2.76 10.11
CA ALA A 130 -11.73 -4.21 9.98
C ALA A 130 -12.83 -4.70 9.02
N ASP A 131 -14.05 -4.18 9.17
CA ASP A 131 -15.18 -4.57 8.31
C ASP A 131 -14.93 -4.19 6.85
N ARG A 132 -14.44 -2.97 6.60
CA ARG A 132 -14.24 -2.48 5.22
C ARG A 132 -13.02 -3.10 4.54
N LEU A 133 -11.98 -3.47 5.29
CA LEU A 133 -10.88 -4.29 4.77
C LEU A 133 -11.35 -5.72 4.47
N GLY A 134 -12.20 -6.30 5.34
CA GLY A 134 -12.84 -7.59 5.09
C GLY A 134 -13.73 -7.56 3.84
N ASP A 135 -14.50 -6.49 3.64
CA ASP A 135 -15.30 -6.29 2.44
C ASP A 135 -14.42 -6.23 1.17
N ALA A 136 -13.29 -5.52 1.21
CA ALA A 136 -12.34 -5.48 0.09
C ALA A 136 -11.70 -6.84 -0.19
N TYR A 137 -11.34 -7.60 0.86
CA TYR A 137 -10.85 -8.97 0.76
C TYR A 137 -11.87 -9.91 0.10
N LEU A 138 -13.15 -9.75 0.43
CA LEU A 138 -14.25 -10.53 -0.17
C LEU A 138 -14.73 -9.99 -1.53
N GLY A 139 -14.06 -8.98 -2.09
CA GLY A 139 -14.37 -8.41 -3.41
C GLY A 139 -15.62 -7.52 -3.44
N ARG A 140 -16.11 -7.04 -2.29
CA ARG A 140 -17.29 -6.16 -2.21
C ARG A 140 -16.90 -4.71 -2.50
N VAL A 141 -16.83 -4.35 -3.78
CA VAL A 141 -16.35 -3.04 -4.25
C VAL A 141 -17.11 -1.85 -3.63
N GLU A 142 -18.42 -1.99 -3.45
CA GLU A 142 -19.28 -0.90 -2.98
C GLU A 142 -19.01 -0.48 -1.53
N THR A 143 -18.64 -1.44 -0.68
CA THR A 143 -18.41 -1.21 0.77
C THR A 143 -16.96 -1.46 1.18
N GLY A 144 -16.09 -1.84 0.24
CA GLY A 144 -14.69 -2.13 0.49
C GLY A 144 -13.85 -0.87 0.65
N LEU A 145 -12.83 -0.96 1.50
CA LEU A 145 -11.78 0.04 1.64
C LEU A 145 -10.50 -0.46 0.94
N PHE A 146 -10.04 0.30 -0.05
CA PHE A 146 -8.94 -0.09 -0.94
C PHE A 146 -7.73 0.79 -0.67
N PHE A 147 -6.87 0.39 0.27
CA PHE A 147 -5.66 1.13 0.59
C PHE A 147 -4.61 1.02 -0.51
N SER A 148 -3.92 2.13 -0.72
CA SER A 148 -2.85 2.24 -1.70
C SER A 148 -1.90 3.35 -1.31
N GLY A 149 -0.62 3.14 -1.57
CA GLY A 149 0.38 4.21 -1.61
C GLY A 149 0.07 5.20 -2.73
N ALA A 150 0.72 6.37 -2.69
CA ALA A 150 0.49 7.46 -3.65
C ALA A 150 0.73 7.05 -5.11
N ASN A 151 1.56 6.02 -5.32
CA ASN A 151 1.93 5.51 -6.63
C ASN A 151 1.04 4.35 -7.15
N GLY A 152 -0.03 3.97 -6.44
CA GLY A 152 -0.86 2.82 -6.86
C GLY A 152 -1.48 2.94 -8.26
N TYR A 153 -1.78 4.17 -8.69
CA TYR A 153 -2.29 4.45 -10.04
C TYR A 153 -1.32 4.04 -11.16
N ARG A 154 -0.03 3.83 -10.85
CA ARG A 154 0.98 3.37 -11.81
C ARG A 154 0.87 1.87 -12.11
N ILE A 155 0.11 1.10 -11.32
CA ILE A 155 -0.21 -0.29 -11.63
C ILE A 155 -1.22 -0.30 -12.79
N LYS A 156 -0.84 -0.90 -13.91
CA LYS A 156 -1.69 -1.00 -15.12
C LYS A 156 -1.94 -2.42 -15.60
N ARG A 157 -1.21 -3.39 -15.06
CA ARG A 157 -1.34 -4.81 -15.34
C ARG A 157 -0.78 -5.61 -14.18
N LEU A 158 -1.11 -6.89 -14.15
CA LEU A 158 -0.49 -7.84 -13.23
C LEU A 158 0.84 -8.36 -13.79
N VAL A 159 1.76 -8.65 -12.89
CA VAL A 159 3.07 -9.28 -13.17
C VAL A 159 3.33 -10.40 -12.19
N HIS A 160 4.27 -11.31 -12.50
CA HIS A 160 4.73 -12.26 -11.50
C HIS A 160 5.67 -11.59 -10.49
N VAL A 161 5.63 -12.03 -9.23
CA VAL A 161 6.56 -11.59 -8.19
C VAL A 161 8.01 -11.79 -8.64
N LYS A 162 8.32 -12.92 -9.31
CA LYS A 162 9.65 -13.20 -9.88
C LYS A 162 10.12 -12.06 -10.76
N ASP A 163 9.29 -11.63 -11.71
CA ASP A 163 9.65 -10.58 -12.67
C ASP A 163 9.74 -9.21 -12.01
N LEU A 164 8.85 -8.93 -11.05
CA LEU A 164 8.90 -7.70 -10.28
C LEU A 164 10.18 -7.60 -9.44
N ILE A 165 10.62 -8.69 -8.80
CA ILE A 165 11.88 -8.71 -8.04
C ILE A 165 13.07 -8.49 -8.98
N ARG A 166 13.10 -9.14 -10.14
CA ARG A 166 14.16 -8.91 -11.14
C ARG A 166 14.16 -7.46 -11.64
N GLU A 167 13.00 -6.85 -11.85
CA GLU A 167 12.92 -5.43 -12.17
C GLU A 167 13.55 -4.56 -11.08
N LEU A 168 13.19 -4.80 -9.83
CA LEU A 168 13.62 -3.98 -8.70
C LEU A 168 15.09 -4.17 -8.33
N VAL A 169 15.66 -5.37 -8.53
CA VAL A 169 17.02 -5.71 -8.13
C VAL A 169 18.00 -5.66 -9.31
N GLU A 170 17.61 -6.19 -10.45
CA GLU A 170 18.48 -6.33 -11.64
C GLU A 170 18.25 -5.18 -12.63
N GLY A 171 17.06 -4.56 -12.64
CA GLY A 171 16.68 -3.54 -13.63
C GLY A 171 16.08 -4.13 -14.91
N ILE A 172 15.71 -5.42 -14.88
CA ILE A 172 15.12 -6.12 -16.03
C ILE A 172 13.60 -5.89 -16.04
N PRO A 173 13.01 -5.31 -17.11
CA PRO A 173 11.59 -4.93 -17.12
C PRO A 173 10.64 -6.10 -16.81
N SER A 174 9.68 -5.91 -15.90
CA SER A 174 8.70 -6.95 -15.57
C SER A 174 7.70 -7.20 -16.72
N GLY A 175 7.38 -8.46 -17.02
CA GLY A 175 6.42 -8.88 -18.04
C GLY A 175 6.90 -8.81 -19.49
N GLN A 176 8.19 -8.98 -19.72
CA GLN A 176 8.68 -9.57 -20.97
C GLN A 176 8.65 -11.09 -20.81
N GLU A 177 8.11 -11.81 -21.80
CA GLU A 177 8.25 -13.27 -21.88
C GLU A 177 9.75 -13.60 -22.00
N GLU A 178 10.24 -14.62 -21.29
CA GLU A 178 11.59 -15.12 -21.50
C GLU A 178 11.73 -15.53 -22.99
N PRO A 179 12.82 -15.21 -23.70
CA PRO A 179 13.10 -15.82 -24.99
C PRO A 179 13.04 -17.35 -24.84
N GLU A 180 12.32 -18.04 -25.73
CA GLU A 180 12.06 -19.50 -25.70
C GLU A 180 13.33 -20.36 -25.54
N GLU A 181 14.53 -19.81 -25.74
CA GLU A 181 15.80 -20.53 -25.67
C GLU A 181 16.16 -21.07 -24.27
N ASN A 182 15.52 -20.62 -23.19
CA ASN A 182 15.79 -21.12 -21.82
C ASN A 182 14.83 -22.20 -21.31
N LEU A 183 13.84 -22.63 -22.11
CA LEU A 183 12.90 -23.68 -21.72
C LEU A 183 13.43 -25.12 -21.92
N ILE A 184 14.58 -25.30 -22.58
CA ILE A 184 15.15 -26.63 -22.87
C ILE A 184 16.24 -27.06 -21.85
N ALA A 185 16.58 -26.22 -20.87
CA ALA A 185 17.65 -26.53 -19.91
C ALA A 185 17.22 -26.39 -18.45
N LYS A 186 16.20 -27.14 -18.00
CA LYS A 186 16.02 -27.55 -16.60
C LYS A 186 15.36 -28.92 -16.49
#